data_AF-A0A8T8LQM4-F1
#
_entry.id   AF-A0A8T8LQM4-F1
#
_cell.length_a   1.000
_cell.length_b   1.000
_cell.length_c   1.000
_cell.angle_alpha   90.00
_cell.angle_beta   90.00
_cell.angle_gamma   90.00
#
_symmetry.space_group_name_H-M   'P 1'
#
loop_
_entity.id
_entity.type
_entity.pdbx_description
1 polymer ?
#
loop_
_entity_poly.entity_id
_entity_poly.type
_entity_poly.pdbx_seq_one_letter_code
_entity_poly.pdbx_strand_id
1 'polypeptide(L)'
;MNTLFWVLTGILAYSAVAMYLRNKGVLPDAFRVSGPVLTLRTLRGRAFLGRLAAPKRFWRAVANLGLGGALVAMVASFALILSSAMSAFTNAQPSAIQQPQNFLIIPGVNDFLPLSVAPEIVAGLAGAMVVHEGAHGLLCRVEDIDIDSMGLVFFALLPVGAFVEPDEEATQEASRGARARMFAAGVTANTVLTIVVFALLFGPVVGAISPAAGYAVGEVNPGSPAAAADLSQGDRVVEVAGTPIETSGEFESAIADAGDSVALTVDDGETRETVTVDRELQVVGSAGGNPLGVTIEEVPVTIAAVNGEPVATESDFFDAVGGDERATLTVTGNATVLDQVRDAPGAENASGVEAADGDAAVTVPDVPVGAYVVGVQEDGPIHDAGAALGEPLTIVSVDSERVADNEALSAVLGEREAGETVPVTVYDADGERTTYDVELDAHPNRDGGFIGVSVFPGTSGLALDDVGVTEYPAGAYLELLGGDGGQEAADGLPLGGVTESPLGLVFVALILPLGSLFGLPFNFAGFTGDLTNFFVVEGPLAALGGGTFLLANLLFWSGWINIQLALFNCLPAFPLDGGRILRMVAEAVISRVPISDRHAAVRTITVSSGLVMLAGLVAMIFGNQILTALGVI
;
A
#
# COMPACT_ATOMS: atom_id res chain seq x y z
N MET A 1 8.61 -28.86 8.18
CA MET A 1 9.60 -28.51 9.23
C MET A 1 9.71 -26.99 9.25
N ASN A 2 9.61 -26.36 10.42
CA ASN A 2 9.48 -24.91 10.52
C ASN A 2 10.80 -24.17 10.19
N THR A 3 10.80 -23.25 9.23
CA THR A 3 11.93 -22.39 8.84
C THR A 3 12.57 -21.70 10.05
N LEU A 4 11.75 -21.28 11.02
CA LEU A 4 12.20 -20.66 12.26
C LEU A 4 13.14 -21.57 13.06
N PHE A 5 12.87 -22.88 13.09
CA PHE A 5 13.72 -23.84 13.80
C PHE A 5 15.13 -23.88 13.19
N TRP A 6 15.23 -23.85 11.85
CA TRP A 6 16.52 -23.84 11.16
C TRP A 6 17.28 -22.53 11.37
N VAL A 7 16.60 -21.39 11.33
CA VAL A 7 17.21 -20.08 11.62
C VAL A 7 17.76 -20.04 13.05
N LEU A 8 16.96 -20.43 14.04
CA LEU A 8 17.38 -20.47 15.44
C LEU A 8 18.55 -21.45 15.66
N THR A 9 18.48 -22.63 15.05
CA THR A 9 19.57 -23.62 15.11
C THR A 9 20.85 -23.06 14.49
N GLY A 10 20.74 -22.38 13.35
CA GLY A 10 21.86 -21.70 12.69
C GLY A 10 22.49 -20.61 13.56
N ILE A 11 21.68 -19.77 14.21
CA ILE A 11 22.16 -18.72 15.14
C ILE A 11 22.87 -19.34 16.35
N LEU A 12 22.32 -20.42 16.92
CA LEU A 12 22.96 -21.12 18.03
C LEU A 12 24.28 -21.77 17.63
N ALA A 13 24.32 -22.43 16.46
CA ALA A 13 25.54 -23.03 15.92
C ALA A 13 26.61 -21.96 15.63
N TYR A 14 26.24 -20.86 14.98
CA TYR A 14 27.11 -19.71 14.76
C TYR A 14 27.67 -19.19 16.10
N SER A 15 26.81 -18.97 17.09
CA SER A 15 27.19 -18.45 18.41
C SER A 15 28.17 -19.39 19.10
N ALA A 16 27.92 -20.70 19.05
CA ALA A 16 28.81 -21.71 19.64
C ALA A 16 30.20 -21.70 18.98
N VAL A 17 30.25 -21.65 17.64
CA VAL A 17 31.51 -21.58 16.87
C VAL A 17 32.25 -20.27 17.14
N ALA A 18 31.57 -19.13 17.09
CA ALA A 18 32.17 -17.82 17.31
C ALA A 18 32.73 -17.68 18.73
N MET A 19 32.00 -18.16 19.75
CA MET A 19 32.49 -18.20 21.13
C MET A 19 33.66 -19.18 21.31
N TYR A 20 33.63 -20.34 20.65
CA TYR A 20 34.76 -21.28 20.66
C TYR A 20 36.03 -20.65 20.09
N LEU A 21 35.93 -19.99 18.93
CA LEU A 21 37.06 -19.28 18.29
C LEU A 21 37.59 -18.14 19.16
N ARG A 22 36.70 -17.38 19.82
CA ARG A 22 37.07 -16.35 20.80
C ARG A 22 37.86 -16.95 21.96
N ASN A 23 37.35 -18.03 22.56
CA ASN A 23 38.00 -18.68 23.71
C ASN A 23 39.35 -19.32 23.35
N LYS A 24 39.54 -19.72 22.08
CA LYS A 24 40.81 -20.19 21.53
C LYS A 24 41.82 -19.08 21.21
N GLY A 25 41.44 -17.80 21.33
CA GLY A 25 42.30 -16.67 20.99
C GLY A 25 42.65 -16.56 19.51
N VAL A 26 41.83 -17.17 18.63
CA VAL A 26 42.05 -17.16 17.16
C VAL A 26 41.49 -15.89 16.53
N LEU A 27 40.49 -15.27 17.15
CA LEU A 27 39.89 -14.03 16.66
C LEU A 27 40.82 -12.83 16.91
N PRO A 28 41.10 -11.99 15.89
CA PRO A 28 41.85 -10.75 16.07
C PRO A 28 41.15 -9.79 17.04
N ASP A 29 41.91 -8.90 17.69
CA ASP A 29 41.38 -7.91 18.67
C ASP A 29 40.29 -6.99 18.11
N ALA A 30 40.23 -6.85 16.78
CA ALA A 30 39.20 -6.12 16.08
C ALA A 30 37.80 -6.76 16.22
N PHE A 31 37.72 -8.07 16.49
CA PHE A 31 36.47 -8.82 16.59
C PHE A 31 36.12 -9.08 18.06
N ARG A 32 35.02 -8.49 18.54
CA ARG A 32 34.44 -8.80 19.85
C ARG A 32 33.15 -9.60 19.64
N VAL A 33 33.12 -10.82 20.16
CA VAL A 33 31.95 -11.70 20.08
C VAL A 33 31.31 -11.80 21.46
N SER A 34 29.99 -11.66 21.53
CA SER A 34 29.17 -11.91 22.72
C SER A 34 27.88 -12.64 22.33
N GLY A 35 27.90 -13.98 22.43
CA GLY A 35 26.81 -14.83 21.95
C GLY A 35 26.60 -14.66 20.44
N PRO A 36 25.39 -14.30 19.96
CA PRO A 36 25.14 -14.06 18.54
C PRO A 36 25.67 -12.72 18.06
N VAL A 37 26.02 -11.79 18.96
CA VAL A 37 26.45 -10.44 18.58
C VAL A 37 27.94 -10.43 18.26
N LEU A 38 28.28 -9.91 17.09
CA LEU A 38 29.66 -9.64 16.67
C LEU A 38 29.86 -8.14 16.46
N THR A 39 30.87 -7.58 17.12
CA THR A 39 31.31 -6.20 16.92
C THR A 39 32.66 -6.17 16.23
N LEU A 40 32.73 -5.50 15.10
CA LEU A 40 33.96 -5.24 14.36
C LEU A 40 34.42 -3.81 14.63
N ARG A 41 35.57 -3.63 15.27
CA ARG A 41 36.17 -2.33 15.56
C ARG A 41 37.30 -2.03 14.59
N THR A 42 37.38 -0.80 14.08
CA THR A 42 38.45 -0.37 13.19
C THR A 42 38.74 1.12 13.35
N LEU A 43 40.01 1.49 13.19
CA LEU A 43 40.43 2.89 13.06
C LEU A 43 40.86 3.24 11.63
N ARG A 44 40.82 2.26 10.71
CA ARG A 44 41.29 2.44 9.32
C ARG A 44 40.46 3.47 8.55
N GLY A 45 39.20 3.70 8.94
CA GLY A 45 38.32 4.71 8.35
C GLY A 45 38.68 6.16 8.70
N ARG A 46 39.47 6.41 9.76
CA ARG A 46 39.78 7.77 10.23
C ARG A 46 40.52 8.62 9.20
N ALA A 47 41.49 8.03 8.49
CA ALA A 47 42.25 8.73 7.46
C ALA A 47 41.37 9.11 6.26
N PHE A 48 40.43 8.23 5.89
CA PHE A 48 39.46 8.51 4.84
C PHE A 48 38.52 9.66 5.25
N LEU A 49 37.93 9.60 6.45
CA LEU A 49 37.10 10.67 6.99
C LEU A 49 37.86 12.00 7.08
N GLY A 50 39.15 11.98 7.45
CA GLY A 50 39.99 13.18 7.48
C GLY A 50 40.18 13.82 6.10
N ARG A 51 40.34 13.01 5.05
CA ARG A 51 40.39 13.52 3.66
C ARG A 51 39.03 14.07 3.22
N LEU A 52 37.96 13.36 3.54
CA LEU A 52 36.60 13.78 3.19
C LEU A 52 36.19 15.06 3.94
N ALA A 53 36.67 15.25 5.17
CA ALA A 53 36.41 16.44 5.99
C ALA A 53 37.17 17.70 5.53
N ALA A 54 38.12 17.58 4.59
CA ALA A 54 38.96 18.70 4.14
C ALA A 54 38.19 19.97 3.76
N PRO A 55 37.07 19.93 3.00
CA PRO A 55 36.25 21.10 2.73
C PRO A 55 35.36 21.46 3.94
N LYS A 56 35.98 21.80 5.07
CA LYS A 56 35.28 22.07 6.35
C LYS A 56 34.13 23.08 6.22
N ARG A 57 34.31 24.14 5.43
CA ARG A 57 33.28 25.18 5.22
C ARG A 57 32.01 24.62 4.56
N PHE A 58 32.17 23.73 3.59
CA PHE A 58 31.05 23.08 2.91
C PHE A 58 30.27 22.20 3.88
N TRP A 59 30.94 21.31 4.61
CA TRP A 59 30.29 20.43 5.59
C TRP A 59 29.62 21.19 6.72
N ARG A 60 30.20 22.30 7.19
CA ARG A 60 29.56 23.17 8.17
C ARG A 60 28.28 23.81 7.63
N ALA A 61 28.26 24.23 6.37
CA ALA A 61 27.07 24.80 5.75
C ALA A 61 25.95 23.74 5.63
N VAL A 62 26.28 22.55 5.13
CA VAL A 62 25.34 21.41 5.04
C VAL A 62 24.80 21.04 6.41
N ALA A 63 25.66 20.91 7.42
CA ALA A 63 25.22 20.55 8.77
C ALA A 63 24.41 21.66 9.47
N ASN A 64 24.63 22.94 9.16
CA ASN A 64 23.78 24.02 9.67
C ASN A 64 22.37 23.98 9.05
N LEU A 65 22.29 23.74 7.75
CA LEU A 65 21.01 23.55 7.04
C LEU A 65 20.26 22.35 7.63
N GLY A 66 20.96 21.22 7.75
CA GLY A 66 20.42 20.00 8.32
C GLY A 66 20.00 20.13 9.78
N LEU A 67 20.75 20.85 10.62
CA LEU A 67 20.33 21.18 11.98
C LEU A 67 19.02 21.97 12.01
N GLY A 68 18.88 22.96 11.13
CA GLY A 68 17.62 23.71 10.98
C GLY A 68 16.45 22.79 10.60
N GLY A 69 16.64 21.95 9.59
CA GLY A 69 15.65 20.95 9.17
C GLY A 69 15.29 19.95 10.27
N ALA A 70 16.28 19.44 11.00
CA ALA A 70 16.08 18.51 12.12
C ALA A 70 15.25 19.13 13.25
N LEU A 71 15.44 20.43 13.54
CA LEU A 71 14.61 21.14 14.53
C LEU A 71 13.15 21.28 14.07
N VAL A 72 12.92 21.56 12.78
CA VAL A 72 11.56 21.61 12.21
C VAL A 72 10.91 20.23 12.27
N ALA A 73 11.62 19.18 11.81
CA ALA A 73 11.14 17.81 11.85
C ALA A 73 10.87 17.33 13.28
N MET A 74 11.71 17.71 14.25
CA MET A 74 11.48 17.41 15.67
C MET A 74 10.17 18.02 16.18
N VAL A 75 9.91 19.31 15.90
CA VAL A 75 8.66 19.96 16.30
C VAL A 75 7.46 19.34 15.60
N ALA A 76 7.56 19.06 14.30
CA ALA A 76 6.52 18.42 13.52
C ALA A 76 6.21 17.00 14.05
N SER A 77 7.23 16.19 14.32
CA SER A 77 7.07 14.84 14.86
C SER A 77 6.43 14.84 16.26
N PHE A 78 6.78 15.81 17.11
CA PHE A 78 6.15 15.98 18.42
C PHE A 78 4.66 16.29 18.28
N ALA A 79 4.31 17.24 17.40
CA ALA A 79 2.91 17.61 17.15
C ALA A 79 2.11 16.46 16.52
N LEU A 80 2.69 15.76 15.54
CA LEU A 80 2.07 14.63 14.86
C LEU A 80 1.78 13.49 15.82
N ILE A 81 2.77 13.05 16.61
CA ILE A 81 2.58 11.96 17.57
C ILE A 81 1.55 12.33 18.63
N LEU A 82 1.53 13.58 19.10
CA LEU A 82 0.52 14.04 20.04
C LEU A 82 -0.88 14.07 19.42
N SER A 83 -1.00 14.53 18.17
CA SER A 83 -2.25 14.54 17.41
C SER A 83 -2.77 13.12 17.18
N SER A 84 -1.92 12.21 16.71
CA SER A 84 -2.25 10.81 16.49
C SER A 84 -2.63 10.11 17.80
N ALA A 85 -1.94 10.41 18.91
CA ALA A 85 -2.31 9.89 20.23
C ALA A 85 -3.70 10.35 20.67
N MET A 86 -4.06 11.62 20.44
CA MET A 86 -5.40 12.13 20.75
C MET A 86 -6.46 11.49 19.85
N SER A 87 -6.17 11.35 18.56
CA SER A 87 -7.08 10.72 17.58
C SER A 87 -7.32 9.23 17.88
N ALA A 88 -6.33 8.52 18.42
CA ALA A 88 -6.48 7.12 18.84
C ALA A 88 -7.52 6.92 19.97
N PHE A 89 -7.88 7.97 20.70
CA PHE A 89 -8.93 7.91 21.73
C PHE A 89 -10.32 8.33 21.22
N THR A 90 -10.42 8.89 20.01
CA THR A 90 -11.71 9.33 19.43
C THR A 90 -12.24 8.37 18.37
N ASN A 91 -11.37 7.58 17.74
CA ASN A 91 -11.74 6.65 16.68
C ASN A 91 -11.95 5.24 17.26
N ALA A 92 -13.17 4.70 17.16
CA ALA A 92 -13.54 3.41 17.75
C ALA A 92 -13.07 2.18 16.94
N GLN A 93 -12.67 2.35 15.68
CA GLN A 93 -12.23 1.25 14.82
C GLN A 93 -10.70 1.19 14.75
N PRO A 94 -10.07 0.06 15.15
CA PRO A 94 -8.63 -0.09 15.02
C PRO A 94 -8.26 -0.20 13.53
N SER A 95 -7.44 0.73 13.04
CA SER A 95 -6.92 0.63 11.67
C SER A 95 -6.00 -0.58 11.53
N ALA A 96 -5.85 -1.13 10.31
CA ALA A 96 -5.01 -2.31 10.06
C ALA A 96 -3.56 -2.16 10.57
N ILE A 97 -3.04 -0.93 10.63
CA ILE A 97 -1.71 -0.58 11.20
C ILE A 97 -1.63 -0.80 12.72
N GLN A 98 -2.76 -0.72 13.43
CA GLN A 98 -2.82 -0.94 14.88
C GLN A 98 -2.84 -2.42 15.25
N GLN A 99 -2.90 -3.33 14.27
CA GLN A 99 -2.72 -4.76 14.53
C GLN A 99 -1.26 -5.05 14.89
N PRO A 100 -0.97 -5.80 15.98
CA PRO A 100 0.39 -6.03 16.45
C PRO A 100 1.35 -6.63 15.41
N GLN A 101 0.85 -7.46 14.50
CA GLN A 101 1.63 -8.08 13.42
C GLN A 101 2.06 -7.08 12.33
N ASN A 102 1.24 -6.05 12.10
CA ASN A 102 1.41 -5.05 11.05
C ASN A 102 2.14 -3.79 11.56
N PHE A 103 2.28 -3.63 12.88
CA PHE A 103 3.04 -2.52 13.47
C PHE A 103 4.55 -2.61 13.20
N LEU A 104 5.12 -3.81 13.22
CA LEU A 104 6.53 -4.03 12.89
C LEU A 104 6.64 -4.45 11.42
N ILE A 105 7.23 -3.57 10.61
CA ILE A 105 7.47 -3.79 9.19
C ILE A 105 8.60 -4.83 9.04
N ILE A 106 8.22 -6.12 9.13
CA ILE A 106 9.11 -7.27 8.96
C ILE A 106 8.63 -8.07 7.74
N PRO A 107 9.40 -8.12 6.64
CA PRO A 107 9.03 -8.87 5.43
C PRO A 107 8.68 -10.33 5.73
N GLY A 108 7.56 -10.81 5.17
CA GLY A 108 7.03 -12.16 5.38
C GLY A 108 6.36 -12.42 6.73
N VAL A 109 6.27 -11.41 7.61
CA VAL A 109 5.51 -11.48 8.89
C VAL A 109 4.31 -10.52 8.88
N ASN A 110 4.44 -9.37 8.22
CA ASN A 110 3.34 -8.44 8.02
C ASN A 110 2.63 -8.72 6.69
N ASP A 111 1.39 -8.27 6.58
CA ASP A 111 0.50 -8.55 5.44
C ASP A 111 0.86 -7.75 4.17
N PHE A 112 1.79 -6.80 4.26
CA PHE A 112 2.10 -5.85 3.20
C PHE A 112 3.37 -6.18 2.40
N LEU A 113 4.35 -6.84 3.03
CA LEU A 113 5.69 -7.02 2.46
C LEU A 113 6.03 -8.50 2.23
N PRO A 114 6.29 -8.89 0.96
CA PRO A 114 6.75 -10.24 0.66
C PRO A 114 8.16 -10.50 1.20
N LEU A 115 8.50 -11.76 1.49
CA LEU A 115 9.84 -12.11 1.99
C LEU A 115 10.95 -11.82 0.96
N SER A 116 10.60 -11.76 -0.33
CA SER A 116 11.53 -11.53 -1.45
C SER A 116 12.26 -10.19 -1.37
N VAL A 117 11.69 -9.16 -0.74
CA VAL A 117 12.31 -7.82 -0.61
C VAL A 117 13.25 -7.68 0.60
N ALA A 118 13.34 -8.71 1.44
CA ALA A 118 14.17 -8.66 2.64
C ALA A 118 15.65 -8.34 2.37
N PRO A 119 16.31 -8.88 1.31
CA PRO A 119 17.71 -8.57 1.01
C PRO A 119 17.96 -7.08 0.76
N GLU A 120 17.09 -6.42 -0.02
CA GLU A 120 17.17 -5.01 -0.39
C GLU A 120 16.92 -4.11 0.82
N ILE A 121 15.96 -4.48 1.67
CA ILE A 121 15.71 -3.80 2.95
C ILE A 121 16.94 -3.88 3.86
N VAL A 122 17.52 -5.07 4.02
CA VAL A 122 18.72 -5.25 4.85
C VAL A 122 19.90 -4.48 4.28
N ALA A 123 20.07 -4.47 2.96
CA ALA A 123 21.11 -3.68 2.28
C ALA A 123 20.90 -2.17 2.48
N GLY A 124 19.67 -1.69 2.32
CA GLY A 124 19.29 -0.29 2.54
C GLY A 124 19.51 0.14 3.98
N LEU A 125 19.12 -0.68 4.95
CA LEU A 125 19.37 -0.45 6.38
C LEU A 125 20.88 -0.41 6.68
N ALA A 126 21.64 -1.41 6.22
CA ALA A 126 23.08 -1.44 6.43
C ALA A 126 23.78 -0.20 5.86
N GLY A 127 23.41 0.21 4.64
CA GLY A 127 23.89 1.43 4.01
C GLY A 127 23.51 2.68 4.79
N ALA A 128 22.25 2.80 5.20
CA ALA A 128 21.74 3.92 5.98
C ALA A 128 22.49 4.08 7.30
N MET A 129 22.75 2.99 8.03
CA MET A 129 23.47 3.02 9.31
C MET A 129 24.94 3.42 9.13
N VAL A 130 25.61 2.89 8.10
CA VAL A 130 26.99 3.25 7.78
C VAL A 130 27.11 4.74 7.46
N VAL A 131 26.16 5.27 6.68
CA VAL A 131 26.14 6.70 6.32
C VAL A 131 25.82 7.56 7.53
N HIS A 132 24.85 7.16 8.35
CA HIS A 132 24.46 7.85 9.58
C HIS A 132 25.65 8.02 10.55
N GLU A 133 26.26 6.90 10.94
CA GLU A 133 27.37 6.89 11.88
C GLU A 133 28.64 7.47 11.27
N GLY A 134 28.86 7.20 9.98
CA GLY A 134 29.92 7.82 9.19
C GLY A 134 29.82 9.35 9.17
N ALA A 135 28.61 9.90 9.16
CA ALA A 135 28.38 11.34 9.22
C ALA A 135 28.73 11.95 10.58
N HIS A 136 28.39 11.28 11.68
CA HIS A 136 28.87 11.66 13.02
C HIS A 136 30.40 11.71 13.03
N GLY A 137 31.07 10.69 12.50
CA GLY A 137 32.53 10.65 12.39
C GLY A 137 33.13 11.71 11.46
N LEU A 138 32.48 12.00 10.34
CA LEU A 138 32.85 13.07 9.42
C LEU A 138 32.78 14.44 10.12
N LEU A 139 31.68 14.72 10.83
CA LEU A 139 31.51 16.00 11.52
C LEU A 139 32.43 16.14 12.73
N CYS A 140 32.78 15.04 13.42
CA CYS A 140 33.86 15.06 14.41
C CYS A 140 35.17 15.58 13.79
N ARG A 141 35.54 15.09 12.59
CA ARG A 141 36.75 15.57 11.88
C ARG A 141 36.63 17.01 11.38
N VAL A 142 35.44 17.44 10.96
CA VAL A 142 35.21 18.83 10.51
C VAL A 142 35.33 19.81 11.69
N GLU A 143 34.95 19.38 12.89
CA GLU A 143 34.99 20.16 14.14
C GLU A 143 36.21 19.93 15.02
N ASP A 144 37.20 19.17 14.54
CA ASP A 144 38.43 18.89 15.27
C ASP A 144 38.20 18.17 16.61
N ILE A 145 37.11 17.40 16.71
CA ILE A 145 36.84 16.43 17.78
C ILE A 145 37.53 15.13 17.37
N ASP A 146 38.17 14.39 18.29
CA ASP A 146 38.81 13.10 18.01
C ASP A 146 37.83 11.90 18.11
N ILE A 147 38.19 10.75 17.52
CA ILE A 147 37.36 9.52 17.52
C ILE A 147 38.23 8.42 18.14
N ASP A 148 37.71 7.82 19.20
CA ASP A 148 38.36 6.75 19.93
C ASP A 148 38.16 5.40 19.25
N SER A 149 36.95 5.16 18.73
CA SER A 149 36.65 3.93 18.03
C SER A 149 35.49 4.10 17.05
N MET A 150 35.46 3.25 16.01
CA MET A 150 34.32 3.14 15.10
C MET A 150 34.19 1.71 14.60
N GLY A 151 33.01 1.32 14.14
CA GLY A 151 32.79 -0.06 13.76
C GLY A 151 31.39 -0.42 13.31
N LEU A 152 31.20 -1.73 13.14
CA LEU A 152 29.94 -2.36 12.77
C LEU A 152 29.53 -3.38 13.83
N VAL A 153 28.23 -3.54 14.03
CA VAL A 153 27.63 -4.53 14.92
C VAL A 153 26.75 -5.43 14.05
N PHE A 154 26.94 -6.74 14.23
CA PHE A 154 26.21 -7.78 13.53
C PHE A 154 25.47 -8.64 14.55
N PHE A 155 24.23 -9.01 14.23
CA PHE A 155 23.52 -10.11 14.86
C PHE A 155 23.66 -11.33 13.97
N ALA A 156 24.43 -12.31 14.43
CA ALA A 156 24.99 -13.37 13.61
C ALA A 156 25.73 -12.79 12.39
N LEU A 157 25.13 -12.90 11.20
CA LEU A 157 25.65 -12.37 9.94
C LEU A 157 24.93 -11.09 9.49
N LEU A 158 23.81 -10.74 10.12
CA LEU A 158 23.00 -9.58 9.75
C LEU A 158 23.60 -8.30 10.35
N PRO A 159 23.88 -7.26 9.54
CA PRO A 159 24.29 -5.97 10.08
C PRO A 159 23.10 -5.34 10.83
N VAL A 160 23.29 -5.10 12.13
CA VAL A 160 22.26 -4.52 13.01
C VAL A 160 22.68 -3.17 13.59
N GLY A 161 23.91 -2.74 13.33
CA GLY A 161 24.49 -1.55 13.93
C GLY A 161 25.72 -1.06 13.18
N ALA A 162 25.89 0.26 13.17
CA ALA A 162 27.18 0.90 13.04
C ALA A 162 27.39 1.76 14.29
N PHE A 163 28.63 2.19 14.56
CA PHE A 163 28.87 3.17 15.62
C PHE A 163 30.12 4.00 15.34
N VAL A 164 30.09 5.24 15.80
CA VAL A 164 31.26 6.10 15.98
C VAL A 164 31.29 6.64 17.40
N GLU A 165 32.42 6.44 18.07
CA GLU A 165 32.67 6.87 19.44
C GLU A 165 33.59 8.11 19.43
N PRO A 166 33.04 9.32 19.63
CA PRO A 166 33.85 10.53 19.76
C PRO A 166 34.54 10.58 21.12
N ASP A 167 35.72 11.18 21.17
CA ASP A 167 36.44 11.43 22.42
C ASP A 167 35.63 12.37 23.33
N GLU A 168 35.39 11.95 24.58
CA GLU A 168 34.50 12.64 25.51
C GLU A 168 35.06 14.01 25.96
N GLU A 169 36.37 14.11 26.16
CA GLU A 169 37.04 15.34 26.60
C GLU A 169 36.98 16.40 25.49
N ALA A 170 37.41 16.02 24.27
CA ALA A 170 37.35 16.87 23.09
C ALA A 170 35.91 17.32 22.76
N THR A 171 34.92 16.44 22.99
CA THR A 171 33.50 16.79 22.80
C THR A 171 33.04 17.84 23.80
N GLN A 172 33.48 17.76 25.06
CA GLN A 172 33.13 18.74 26.10
C GLN A 172 33.77 20.10 25.84
N GLU A 173 35.02 20.12 25.36
CA GLU A 173 35.75 21.33 24.98
C GLU A 173 35.19 22.02 23.72
N ALA A 174 34.57 21.24 22.82
CA ALA A 174 34.00 21.76 21.59
C ALA A 174 32.93 22.86 21.82
N SER A 175 32.83 23.79 20.87
CA SER A 175 31.80 24.84 20.95
C SER A 175 30.38 24.26 20.88
N ARG A 176 29.39 24.98 21.44
CA ARG A 176 27.97 24.56 21.36
C ARG A 176 27.51 24.32 19.92
N GLY A 177 27.95 25.15 18.97
CA GLY A 177 27.62 25.00 17.55
C GLY A 177 28.30 23.79 16.90
N ALA A 178 29.52 23.45 17.32
CA ALA A 178 30.23 22.25 16.87
C ALA A 178 29.47 20.99 17.30
N ARG A 179 29.12 20.90 18.59
CA ARG A 179 28.30 19.81 19.13
C ARG A 179 26.93 19.72 18.45
N ALA A 180 26.28 20.86 18.21
CA ALA A 180 24.97 20.89 17.56
C ALA A 180 24.99 20.29 16.16
N ARG A 181 26.00 20.64 15.36
CA ARG A 181 26.19 20.08 14.01
C ARG A 181 26.62 18.62 14.04
N MET A 182 27.41 18.20 15.03
CA MET A 182 27.77 16.80 15.23
C MET A 182 26.52 15.97 15.52
N PHE A 183 25.69 16.34 16.52
CA PHE A 183 24.49 15.55 16.84
C PHE A 183 23.43 15.56 15.74
N ALA A 184 23.36 16.59 14.90
CA ALA A 184 22.47 16.60 13.73
C ALA A 184 23.08 15.89 12.50
N ALA A 185 24.33 15.41 12.56
CA ALA A 185 25.05 14.91 11.39
C ALA A 185 24.40 13.66 10.81
N GLY A 186 23.99 12.71 11.66
CA GLY A 186 23.32 11.48 11.24
C GLY A 186 22.02 11.76 10.48
N VAL A 187 21.11 12.53 11.09
CA VAL A 187 19.86 12.98 10.45
C VAL A 187 20.14 13.67 9.11
N THR A 188 21.07 14.63 9.10
CA THR A 188 21.42 15.39 7.89
C THR A 188 21.90 14.48 6.75
N ALA A 189 22.77 13.52 7.07
CA ALA A 189 23.33 12.62 6.06
C ALA A 189 22.30 11.66 5.50
N ASN A 190 21.40 11.13 6.35
CA ASN A 190 20.29 10.30 5.90
C ASN A 190 19.33 11.08 5.00
N THR A 191 18.97 12.32 5.35
CA THR A 191 18.14 13.17 4.48
C THR A 191 18.83 13.43 3.14
N VAL A 192 20.13 13.75 3.12
CA VAL A 192 20.88 13.96 1.88
C VAL A 192 20.95 12.68 1.05
N LEU A 193 21.18 11.53 1.69
CA LEU A 193 21.19 10.25 1.01
C LEU A 193 19.82 9.94 0.38
N THR A 194 18.72 10.14 1.12
CA THR A 194 17.35 10.03 0.61
C THR A 194 17.16 10.87 -0.65
N ILE A 195 17.58 12.15 -0.64
CA ILE A 195 17.46 13.02 -1.82
C ILE A 195 18.22 12.44 -3.02
N VAL A 196 19.44 11.95 -2.81
CA VAL A 196 20.25 11.38 -3.89
C VAL A 196 19.65 10.09 -4.44
N VAL A 197 19.26 9.15 -3.57
CA VAL A 197 18.74 7.85 -4.02
C VAL A 197 17.38 7.99 -4.70
N PHE A 198 16.50 8.86 -4.22
CA PHE A 198 15.23 9.11 -4.89
C PHE A 198 15.38 9.91 -6.17
N ALA A 199 16.32 10.85 -6.26
CA ALA A 199 16.63 11.51 -7.53
C ALA A 199 17.15 10.52 -8.60
N LEU A 200 17.92 9.51 -8.18
CA LEU A 200 18.36 8.43 -9.06
C LEU A 200 17.22 7.46 -9.42
N LEU A 201 16.35 7.16 -8.45
CA LEU A 201 15.18 6.31 -8.66
C LEU A 201 14.22 6.95 -9.66
N PHE A 202 13.64 8.09 -9.31
CA PHE A 202 12.59 8.75 -10.10
C PHE A 202 13.08 9.28 -11.44
N GLY A 203 14.36 9.62 -11.54
CA GLY A 203 14.95 10.11 -12.79
C GLY A 203 15.35 8.95 -13.72
N PRO A 204 16.64 8.62 -13.78
CA PRO A 204 17.15 7.71 -14.80
C PRO A 204 16.72 6.26 -14.65
N VAL A 205 16.34 5.79 -13.45
CA VAL A 205 16.02 4.37 -13.23
C VAL A 205 14.57 4.06 -13.58
N VAL A 206 13.61 4.75 -12.96
CA VAL A 206 12.18 4.60 -13.29
C VAL A 206 11.90 5.08 -14.71
N GLY A 207 12.53 6.18 -15.16
CA GLY A 207 12.42 6.63 -16.56
C GLY A 207 13.02 5.69 -17.61
N ALA A 208 13.61 4.57 -17.21
CA ALA A 208 14.06 3.50 -18.10
C ALA A 208 13.16 2.25 -18.01
N ILE A 209 12.05 2.31 -17.29
CA ILE A 209 11.09 1.22 -17.11
C ILE A 209 9.75 1.69 -17.69
N SER A 210 9.13 0.85 -18.51
CA SER A 210 7.80 1.06 -19.09
C SER A 210 6.92 -0.18 -18.83
N PRO A 211 5.58 -0.03 -18.87
CA PRO A 211 4.69 -1.18 -18.81
C PRO A 211 4.93 -2.14 -19.98
N ALA A 212 4.85 -3.43 -19.72
CA ALA A 212 4.85 -4.46 -20.76
C ALA A 212 3.48 -4.52 -21.46
N ALA A 213 3.47 -4.78 -22.77
CA ALA A 213 2.24 -4.91 -23.55
C ALA A 213 1.44 -6.18 -23.16
N GLY A 214 0.12 -6.04 -23.06
CA GLY A 214 -0.83 -7.09 -22.71
C GLY A 214 -1.58 -6.80 -21.40
N TYR A 215 -2.41 -7.73 -20.95
CA TYR A 215 -3.14 -7.64 -19.69
C TYR A 215 -2.32 -8.25 -18.54
N ALA A 216 -2.00 -7.46 -17.53
CA ALA A 216 -1.19 -7.86 -16.39
C ALA A 216 -2.06 -8.55 -15.32
N VAL A 217 -1.95 -9.87 -15.18
CA VAL A 217 -2.75 -10.66 -14.21
C VAL A 217 -2.22 -10.45 -12.79
N GLY A 218 -2.81 -9.51 -12.07
CA GLY A 218 -2.43 -9.15 -10.72
C GLY A 218 -2.91 -10.13 -9.66
N GLU A 219 -4.15 -10.60 -9.80
CA GLU A 219 -4.73 -11.61 -8.93
C GLU A 219 -5.57 -12.59 -9.74
N VAL A 220 -5.62 -13.83 -9.28
CA VAL A 220 -6.48 -14.88 -9.84
C VAL A 220 -7.40 -15.35 -8.71
N ASN A 221 -8.70 -15.18 -8.92
CA ASN A 221 -9.72 -15.47 -7.92
C ASN A 221 -9.78 -16.99 -7.63
N PRO A 222 -9.72 -17.44 -6.37
CA PRO A 222 -9.83 -18.86 -6.06
C PRO A 222 -11.15 -19.47 -6.53
N GLY A 223 -11.08 -20.59 -7.26
CA GLY A 223 -12.27 -21.26 -7.79
C GLY A 223 -12.83 -20.66 -9.09
N SER A 224 -12.10 -19.73 -9.72
CA SER A 224 -12.49 -19.14 -10.99
C SER A 224 -12.06 -19.95 -12.22
N PRO A 225 -12.61 -19.65 -13.41
CA PRO A 225 -12.16 -20.23 -14.68
C PRO A 225 -10.66 -20.08 -14.93
N ALA A 226 -10.09 -18.92 -14.64
CA ALA A 226 -8.67 -18.66 -14.76
C ALA A 226 -7.83 -19.54 -13.82
N ALA A 227 -8.28 -19.73 -12.58
CA ALA A 227 -7.61 -20.65 -11.64
C ALA A 227 -7.67 -22.10 -12.13
N ALA A 228 -8.80 -22.52 -12.73
CA ALA A 228 -8.95 -23.85 -13.31
C ALA A 228 -8.08 -24.09 -14.56
N ALA A 229 -7.74 -23.01 -15.27
CA ALA A 229 -6.84 -23.00 -16.42
C ALA A 229 -5.36 -22.78 -16.03
N ASP A 230 -5.03 -22.86 -14.73
CA ASP A 230 -3.68 -22.71 -14.17
C ASP A 230 -3.05 -21.31 -14.38
N LEU A 231 -3.85 -20.25 -14.61
CA LEU A 231 -3.32 -18.87 -14.58
C LEU A 231 -2.87 -18.52 -13.16
N SER A 232 -1.80 -17.73 -13.09
CA SER A 232 -1.16 -17.33 -11.85
C SER A 232 -0.89 -15.82 -11.81
N GLN A 233 -0.76 -15.28 -10.59
CA GLN A 233 -0.28 -13.91 -10.41
C GLN A 233 1.09 -13.72 -11.06
N GLY A 234 1.25 -12.64 -11.82
CA GLY A 234 2.48 -12.34 -12.58
C GLY A 234 2.41 -12.71 -14.05
N ASP A 235 1.38 -13.46 -14.45
CA ASP A 235 1.13 -13.80 -15.84
C ASP A 235 0.69 -12.59 -16.66
N ARG A 236 1.07 -12.55 -17.93
CA ARG A 236 0.61 -11.52 -18.86
C ARG A 236 -0.14 -12.14 -20.03
N VAL A 237 -1.42 -11.82 -20.18
CA VAL A 237 -2.19 -12.24 -21.37
C VAL A 237 -1.79 -11.35 -22.53
N VAL A 238 -1.30 -11.94 -23.61
CA VAL A 238 -0.81 -11.22 -24.80
C VAL A 238 -1.65 -11.48 -26.05
N GLU A 239 -2.55 -12.47 -26.00
CA GLU A 239 -3.48 -12.78 -27.09
C GLU A 239 -4.77 -13.38 -26.52
N VAL A 240 -5.91 -12.98 -27.08
CA VAL A 240 -7.25 -13.50 -26.75
C VAL A 240 -7.90 -14.01 -28.03
N ALA A 241 -8.28 -15.28 -28.07
CA ALA A 241 -8.94 -15.91 -29.22
C ALA A 241 -8.20 -15.72 -30.57
N GLY A 242 -6.85 -15.64 -30.55
CA GLY A 242 -6.03 -15.39 -31.74
C GLY A 242 -5.84 -13.92 -32.11
N THR A 243 -6.39 -12.99 -31.32
CA THR A 243 -6.23 -11.54 -31.46
C THR A 243 -5.15 -11.06 -30.49
N PRO A 244 -4.00 -10.55 -30.96
CA PRO A 244 -2.99 -9.95 -30.09
C PRO A 244 -3.53 -8.73 -29.38
N ILE A 245 -3.17 -8.56 -28.12
CA ILE A 245 -3.56 -7.43 -27.28
C ILE A 245 -2.33 -6.73 -26.70
N GLU A 246 -2.38 -5.41 -26.62
CA GLU A 246 -1.34 -4.55 -26.06
C GLU A 246 -1.81 -3.84 -24.78
N THR A 247 -3.12 -3.69 -24.59
CA THR A 247 -3.71 -2.94 -23.47
C THR A 247 -4.85 -3.70 -22.79
N SER A 248 -5.21 -3.27 -21.59
CA SER A 248 -6.29 -3.85 -20.80
C SER A 248 -7.67 -3.64 -21.43
N GLY A 249 -7.91 -2.47 -22.03
CA GLY A 249 -9.13 -2.22 -22.80
C GLY A 249 -9.25 -3.11 -24.04
N GLU A 250 -8.14 -3.49 -24.68
CA GLU A 250 -8.15 -4.48 -25.77
C GLU A 250 -8.43 -5.90 -25.26
N PHE A 251 -7.95 -6.26 -24.06
CA PHE A 251 -8.30 -7.51 -23.40
C PHE A 251 -9.81 -7.58 -23.10
N GLU A 252 -10.34 -6.56 -22.43
CA GLU A 252 -11.78 -6.47 -22.10
C GLU A 252 -12.64 -6.57 -23.36
N SER A 253 -12.30 -5.81 -24.40
CA SER A 253 -13.02 -5.87 -25.69
C SER A 253 -12.94 -7.26 -26.33
N ALA A 254 -11.76 -7.88 -26.33
CA ALA A 254 -11.57 -9.19 -26.96
C ALA A 254 -12.23 -10.33 -26.18
N ILE A 255 -12.32 -10.22 -24.86
CA ILE A 255 -13.04 -11.16 -23.98
C ILE A 255 -14.55 -11.00 -24.14
N ALA A 256 -15.07 -9.77 -24.23
CA ALA A 256 -16.49 -9.52 -24.48
C ALA A 256 -16.95 -10.14 -25.82
N ASP A 257 -16.12 -10.10 -26.86
CA ASP A 257 -16.40 -10.71 -28.16
C ASP A 257 -16.16 -12.23 -28.21
N ALA A 258 -15.56 -12.83 -27.17
CA ALA A 258 -15.25 -14.25 -27.11
C ALA A 258 -16.43 -15.09 -26.60
N GLY A 259 -16.49 -16.36 -27.00
CA GLY A 259 -17.49 -17.30 -26.51
C GLY A 259 -17.14 -17.93 -25.15
N ASP A 260 -17.96 -18.91 -24.73
CA ASP A 260 -17.88 -19.61 -23.45
C ASP A 260 -16.51 -20.27 -23.18
N SER A 261 -15.79 -20.67 -24.23
CA SER A 261 -14.45 -21.25 -24.12
C SER A 261 -13.49 -20.43 -24.96
N VAL A 262 -12.51 -19.82 -24.30
CA VAL A 262 -11.59 -18.86 -24.92
C VAL A 262 -10.15 -19.33 -24.78
N ALA A 263 -9.40 -19.26 -25.89
CA ALA A 263 -7.96 -19.50 -25.88
C ALA A 263 -7.21 -18.22 -25.52
N LEU A 264 -6.44 -18.25 -24.43
CA LEU A 264 -5.58 -17.15 -24.01
C LEU A 264 -4.12 -17.54 -24.23
N THR A 265 -3.34 -16.71 -24.91
CA THR A 265 -1.88 -16.88 -24.93
C THR A 265 -1.29 -16.06 -23.79
N VAL A 266 -0.67 -16.77 -22.85
CA VAL A 266 -0.14 -16.24 -21.60
C VAL A 266 1.39 -16.28 -21.64
N ASP A 267 2.01 -15.20 -21.20
CA ASP A 267 3.46 -15.07 -20.99
C ASP A 267 3.72 -15.05 -19.48
N ASP A 268 4.31 -16.13 -18.95
CA ASP A 268 4.66 -16.27 -17.51
C ASP A 268 6.01 -15.60 -17.17
N GLY A 269 6.65 -14.95 -18.14
CA GLY A 269 7.98 -14.34 -18.03
C GLY A 269 9.14 -15.26 -18.42
N GLU A 270 8.92 -16.58 -18.52
CA GLU A 270 9.89 -17.57 -18.99
C GLU A 270 9.50 -18.16 -20.36
N THR A 271 8.21 -18.43 -20.54
CA THR A 271 7.62 -19.11 -21.68
C THR A 271 6.31 -18.45 -22.10
N ARG A 272 5.85 -18.79 -23.30
CA ARG A 272 4.52 -18.43 -23.79
C ARG A 272 3.74 -19.68 -24.08
N GLU A 273 2.59 -19.82 -23.44
CA GLU A 273 1.72 -20.97 -23.56
C GLU A 273 0.31 -20.52 -23.86
N THR A 274 -0.42 -21.32 -24.65
CA THR A 274 -1.83 -21.08 -24.90
C THR A 274 -2.64 -21.98 -23.97
N VAL A 275 -3.44 -21.36 -23.11
CA VAL A 275 -4.37 -22.03 -22.20
C VAL A 275 -5.80 -21.83 -22.69
N THR A 276 -6.67 -22.78 -22.38
CA THR A 276 -8.10 -22.67 -22.67
C THR A 276 -8.82 -22.40 -21.37
N VAL A 277 -9.54 -21.28 -21.31
CA VAL A 277 -10.38 -20.88 -20.19
C VAL A 277 -11.82 -21.19 -20.56
N ASP A 278 -12.43 -22.12 -19.83
CA ASP A 278 -13.86 -22.40 -19.91
C ASP A 278 -14.57 -21.44 -18.95
N ARG A 279 -15.09 -20.34 -19.49
CA ARG A 279 -15.69 -19.22 -18.76
C ARG A 279 -16.94 -19.67 -18.02
N GLU A 280 -17.15 -19.04 -16.87
CA GLU A 280 -18.28 -19.28 -15.99
C GLU A 280 -18.64 -17.96 -15.34
N LEU A 281 -19.89 -17.53 -15.46
CA LEU A 281 -20.34 -16.25 -14.92
C LEU A 281 -20.42 -16.33 -13.40
N GLN A 282 -19.49 -15.64 -12.75
CA GLN A 282 -19.31 -15.67 -11.30
C GLN A 282 -19.61 -14.30 -10.69
N VAL A 283 -20.27 -14.32 -9.53
CA VAL A 283 -20.42 -13.18 -8.64
C VAL A 283 -19.19 -13.14 -7.75
N VAL A 284 -18.30 -12.19 -8.01
CA VAL A 284 -17.02 -12.02 -7.30
C VAL A 284 -17.10 -10.97 -6.19
N GLY A 285 -18.18 -10.20 -6.14
CA GLY A 285 -18.45 -9.23 -5.09
C GLY A 285 -19.93 -8.89 -4.97
N SER A 286 -20.34 -8.40 -3.80
CA SER A 286 -21.74 -8.06 -3.55
C SER A 286 -21.91 -6.88 -2.61
N ALA A 287 -22.88 -6.02 -2.89
CA ALA A 287 -23.37 -5.00 -1.97
C ALA A 287 -24.30 -5.62 -0.91
N GLY A 288 -24.29 -5.09 0.30
CA GLY A 288 -25.26 -5.47 1.33
C GLY A 288 -26.68 -5.11 0.92
N GLY A 289 -27.62 -6.05 1.12
CA GLY A 289 -29.03 -5.86 0.75
C GLY A 289 -29.33 -6.05 -0.74
N ASN A 290 -28.41 -6.63 -1.52
CA ASN A 290 -28.66 -6.95 -2.93
C ASN A 290 -29.86 -7.91 -3.08
N PRO A 291 -30.54 -7.92 -4.23
CA PRO A 291 -31.74 -8.71 -4.44
C PRO A 291 -31.56 -10.25 -4.36
N LEU A 292 -30.33 -10.76 -4.47
CA LEU A 292 -30.05 -12.18 -4.24
C LEU A 292 -29.80 -12.50 -2.75
N GLY A 293 -29.67 -11.49 -1.89
CA GLY A 293 -29.38 -11.64 -0.46
C GLY A 293 -28.03 -12.28 -0.16
N VAL A 294 -27.11 -12.33 -1.13
CA VAL A 294 -25.80 -12.97 -0.97
C VAL A 294 -24.77 -12.01 -0.39
N THR A 295 -23.84 -12.52 0.39
CA THR A 295 -22.63 -11.79 0.78
C THR A 295 -21.42 -12.61 0.34
N ILE A 296 -20.68 -12.09 -0.64
CA ILE A 296 -19.47 -12.71 -1.18
C ILE A 296 -18.26 -12.21 -0.40
N GLU A 297 -17.51 -13.13 0.21
CA GLU A 297 -16.30 -12.82 0.98
C GLU A 297 -15.04 -13.43 0.34
N GLU A 298 -15.03 -14.73 0.00
CA GLU A 298 -13.83 -15.41 -0.54
C GLU A 298 -14.12 -16.34 -1.73
N VAL A 299 -15.25 -17.05 -1.71
CA VAL A 299 -15.59 -18.01 -2.77
C VAL A 299 -16.69 -17.42 -3.64
N PRO A 300 -16.47 -17.30 -4.96
CA PRO A 300 -17.47 -16.77 -5.86
C PRO A 300 -18.68 -17.71 -5.96
N VAL A 301 -19.77 -17.16 -6.49
CA VAL A 301 -21.03 -17.87 -6.72
C VAL A 301 -21.37 -17.80 -8.19
N THR A 302 -21.76 -18.92 -8.78
CA THR A 302 -22.04 -18.96 -10.22
C THR A 302 -23.49 -18.61 -10.51
N ILE A 303 -23.72 -17.77 -11.52
CA ILE A 303 -25.02 -17.61 -12.18
C ILE A 303 -25.05 -18.59 -13.35
N ALA A 304 -25.73 -19.72 -13.18
CA ALA A 304 -25.76 -20.80 -14.17
C ALA A 304 -26.78 -20.56 -15.30
N ALA A 305 -27.84 -19.80 -15.02
CA ALA A 305 -28.86 -19.48 -16.03
C ALA A 305 -29.63 -18.20 -15.70
N VAL A 306 -30.09 -17.51 -16.75
CA VAL A 306 -30.96 -16.33 -16.69
C VAL A 306 -32.20 -16.60 -17.52
N ASN A 307 -33.39 -16.40 -16.96
CA ASN A 307 -34.68 -16.68 -17.62
C ASN A 307 -34.81 -18.11 -18.18
N GLY A 308 -34.07 -19.06 -17.58
CA GLY A 308 -34.01 -20.47 -18.00
C GLY A 308 -33.03 -20.76 -19.14
N GLU A 309 -32.34 -19.75 -19.66
CA GLU A 309 -31.25 -19.88 -20.62
C GLU A 309 -29.90 -19.99 -19.88
N PRO A 310 -29.07 -21.01 -20.16
CA PRO A 310 -27.73 -21.10 -19.58
C PRO A 310 -26.89 -19.89 -19.97
N VAL A 311 -26.10 -19.36 -19.03
CA VAL A 311 -25.19 -18.23 -19.27
C VAL A 311 -23.79 -18.59 -18.79
N ALA A 312 -22.77 -18.20 -19.56
CA ALA A 312 -21.37 -18.40 -19.19
C ALA A 312 -20.60 -17.09 -19.08
N THR A 313 -21.11 -16.02 -19.72
CA THR A 313 -20.45 -14.73 -19.80
C THR A 313 -21.35 -13.59 -19.34
N GLU A 314 -20.76 -12.43 -19.05
CA GLU A 314 -21.53 -11.21 -18.74
C GLU A 314 -22.39 -10.76 -19.93
N SER A 315 -21.90 -10.95 -21.16
CA SER A 315 -22.70 -10.69 -22.37
C SER A 315 -23.92 -11.60 -22.48
N ASP A 316 -23.77 -12.91 -22.19
CA ASP A 316 -24.91 -13.84 -22.16
C ASP A 316 -25.93 -13.43 -21.11
N PHE A 317 -25.47 -12.96 -19.95
CA PHE A 317 -26.35 -12.47 -18.90
C PHE A 317 -27.22 -11.32 -19.40
N PHE A 318 -26.61 -10.27 -19.97
CA PHE A 318 -27.35 -9.12 -20.44
C PHE A 318 -28.22 -9.43 -21.67
N ASP A 319 -27.78 -10.32 -22.55
CA ASP A 319 -28.58 -10.78 -23.69
C ASP A 319 -29.81 -11.58 -23.23
N ALA A 320 -29.65 -12.45 -22.23
CA ALA A 320 -30.74 -13.24 -21.65
C ALA A 320 -31.72 -12.41 -20.81
N VAL A 321 -31.26 -11.32 -20.17
CA VAL A 321 -32.12 -10.30 -19.56
C VAL A 321 -32.85 -9.49 -20.65
N GLY A 322 -32.15 -9.13 -21.72
CA GLY A 322 -32.67 -8.32 -22.80
C GLY A 322 -33.17 -6.95 -22.33
N GLY A 323 -34.35 -6.54 -22.82
CA GLY A 323 -34.97 -5.26 -22.47
C GLY A 323 -35.77 -5.27 -21.16
N ASP A 324 -35.84 -6.41 -20.46
CA ASP A 324 -36.66 -6.57 -19.28
C ASP A 324 -35.99 -5.92 -18.04
N GLU A 325 -36.82 -5.41 -17.12
CA GLU A 325 -36.35 -4.80 -15.86
C GLU A 325 -36.11 -5.85 -14.75
N ARG A 326 -36.65 -7.07 -14.93
CA ARG A 326 -36.54 -8.17 -13.97
C ARG A 326 -36.20 -9.47 -14.69
N ALA A 327 -35.45 -10.34 -14.03
CA ALA A 327 -35.06 -11.65 -14.56
C ALA A 327 -35.20 -12.76 -13.52
N THR A 328 -35.26 -14.00 -14.00
CA THR A 328 -35.17 -15.20 -13.15
C THR A 328 -33.74 -15.71 -13.16
N LEU A 329 -33.06 -15.71 -12.01
CA LEU A 329 -31.65 -16.13 -11.91
C LEU A 329 -31.57 -17.53 -11.32
N THR A 330 -30.78 -18.41 -11.93
CA THR A 330 -30.42 -19.71 -11.36
C THR A 330 -28.98 -19.68 -10.91
N VAL A 331 -28.78 -19.95 -9.63
CA VAL A 331 -27.51 -19.77 -8.94
C VAL A 331 -27.02 -21.12 -8.44
N THR A 332 -25.73 -21.40 -8.63
CA THR A 332 -25.03 -22.59 -8.14
C THR A 332 -23.85 -22.17 -7.27
N GLY A 333 -23.55 -22.97 -6.24
CA GLY A 333 -22.45 -22.65 -5.33
C GLY A 333 -22.45 -23.52 -4.08
N ASN A 334 -21.70 -23.08 -3.06
CA ASN A 334 -21.64 -23.81 -1.80
C ASN A 334 -22.97 -23.75 -1.03
N ALA A 335 -23.22 -24.73 -0.15
CA ALA A 335 -24.47 -24.83 0.60
C ALA A 335 -24.77 -23.58 1.45
N THR A 336 -23.74 -22.95 2.02
CA THR A 336 -23.91 -21.76 2.88
C THR A 336 -24.43 -20.57 2.10
N VAL A 337 -23.90 -20.30 0.91
CA VAL A 337 -24.36 -19.19 0.08
C VAL A 337 -25.73 -19.50 -0.50
N LEU A 338 -25.98 -20.75 -0.91
CA LEU A 338 -27.31 -21.13 -1.38
C LEU A 338 -28.38 -21.04 -0.28
N ASP A 339 -28.02 -21.26 0.99
CA ASP A 339 -28.90 -21.00 2.12
C ASP A 339 -29.15 -19.49 2.30
N GLN A 340 -28.15 -18.62 2.11
CA GLN A 340 -28.38 -17.16 2.10
C GLN A 340 -29.37 -16.75 1.01
N VAL A 341 -29.23 -17.29 -0.20
CA VAL A 341 -30.16 -17.03 -1.32
C VAL A 341 -31.59 -17.46 -0.96
N ARG A 342 -31.75 -18.62 -0.30
CA ARG A 342 -33.07 -19.13 0.11
C ARG A 342 -33.72 -18.30 1.22
N ASP A 343 -32.91 -17.76 2.12
CA ASP A 343 -33.37 -16.98 3.27
C ASP A 343 -33.51 -15.48 2.94
N ALA A 344 -33.15 -15.06 1.72
CA ALA A 344 -33.22 -13.67 1.28
C ALA A 344 -34.67 -13.14 1.24
N PRO A 345 -34.92 -11.88 1.66
CA PRO A 345 -36.20 -11.22 1.44
C PRO A 345 -36.56 -11.20 -0.05
N GLY A 346 -37.79 -11.61 -0.40
CA GLY A 346 -38.24 -11.74 -1.80
C GLY A 346 -37.98 -13.11 -2.44
N ALA A 347 -37.18 -13.98 -1.82
CA ALA A 347 -36.96 -15.37 -2.26
C ALA A 347 -38.11 -16.33 -1.89
N GLU A 348 -39.30 -15.82 -1.58
CA GLU A 348 -40.49 -16.62 -1.19
C GLU A 348 -40.89 -17.65 -2.26
N ASN A 349 -40.54 -17.35 -3.51
CA ASN A 349 -40.79 -18.19 -4.68
C ASN A 349 -39.52 -18.91 -5.18
N ALA A 350 -38.40 -18.81 -4.44
CA ALA A 350 -37.17 -19.49 -4.82
C ALA A 350 -37.37 -21.01 -4.74
N SER A 351 -36.90 -21.71 -5.78
CA SER A 351 -37.02 -23.17 -5.86
C SER A 351 -35.63 -23.80 -5.94
N GLY A 352 -35.44 -24.87 -5.17
CA GLY A 352 -34.19 -25.63 -5.15
C GLY A 352 -34.27 -26.87 -6.04
N VAL A 353 -33.19 -27.18 -6.73
CA VAL A 353 -32.96 -28.49 -7.35
C VAL A 353 -31.77 -29.13 -6.66
N GLU A 354 -31.99 -30.25 -5.95
CA GLU A 354 -30.90 -31.11 -5.51
C GLU A 354 -30.37 -31.87 -6.73
N ALA A 355 -29.21 -31.48 -7.26
CA ALA A 355 -28.55 -32.26 -8.30
C ALA A 355 -27.96 -33.54 -7.69
N ALA A 356 -28.05 -34.65 -8.42
CA ALA A 356 -27.56 -35.95 -7.97
C ALA A 356 -26.02 -36.01 -7.77
N ASP A 357 -25.28 -35.03 -8.32
CA ASP A 357 -23.81 -35.00 -8.36
C ASP A 357 -23.18 -33.95 -7.41
N GLY A 358 -23.95 -33.27 -6.56
CA GLY A 358 -23.41 -32.49 -5.44
C GLY A 358 -23.46 -30.97 -5.56
N ASP A 359 -23.75 -30.40 -6.73
CA ASP A 359 -23.97 -28.96 -6.89
C ASP A 359 -25.47 -28.62 -6.74
N ALA A 360 -25.83 -28.08 -5.59
CA ALA A 360 -27.18 -27.58 -5.39
C ALA A 360 -27.40 -26.32 -6.24
N ALA A 361 -28.58 -26.18 -6.83
CA ALA A 361 -28.98 -24.98 -7.55
C ALA A 361 -30.20 -24.34 -6.88
N VAL A 362 -30.25 -23.01 -6.87
CA VAL A 362 -31.39 -22.22 -6.40
C VAL A 362 -31.81 -21.26 -7.51
N THR A 363 -33.08 -21.32 -7.90
CA THR A 363 -33.67 -20.40 -8.88
C THR A 363 -34.49 -19.34 -8.16
N VAL A 364 -34.14 -18.07 -8.36
CA VAL A 364 -34.80 -16.89 -7.78
C VAL A 364 -35.54 -16.13 -8.88
N PRO A 365 -36.88 -16.07 -8.86
CA PRO A 365 -37.65 -15.31 -9.85
C PRO A 365 -37.70 -13.81 -9.51
N ASP A 366 -38.07 -13.00 -10.51
CA ASP A 366 -38.39 -11.58 -10.36
C ASP A 366 -37.28 -10.71 -9.72
N VAL A 367 -36.02 -11.04 -9.98
CA VAL A 367 -34.86 -10.26 -9.53
C VAL A 367 -34.79 -8.97 -10.38
N PRO A 368 -34.86 -7.76 -9.80
CA PRO A 368 -34.65 -6.53 -10.55
C PRO A 368 -33.21 -6.50 -11.07
N VAL A 369 -33.01 -6.07 -12.32
CA VAL A 369 -31.70 -5.96 -12.98
C VAL A 369 -31.44 -4.49 -13.27
N GLY A 370 -30.43 -3.87 -12.66
CA GLY A 370 -30.11 -2.47 -12.92
C GLY A 370 -28.97 -1.90 -12.09
N ALA A 371 -28.75 -0.59 -12.17
CA ALA A 371 -27.74 0.08 -11.37
C ALA A 371 -28.12 0.10 -9.90
N TYR A 372 -27.31 -0.51 -9.04
CA TYR A 372 -27.63 -0.67 -7.62
C TYR A 372 -27.07 0.45 -6.76
N VAL A 373 -27.96 1.20 -6.12
CA VAL A 373 -27.66 2.31 -5.24
C VAL A 373 -27.42 1.79 -3.84
N VAL A 374 -26.18 1.94 -3.35
CA VAL A 374 -25.79 1.62 -1.96
C VAL A 374 -26.03 2.77 -1.00
N GLY A 375 -26.24 3.98 -1.53
CA GLY A 375 -26.52 5.15 -0.73
C GLY A 375 -27.08 6.29 -1.54
N VAL A 376 -28.14 6.90 -1.02
CA VAL A 376 -28.67 8.18 -1.48
C VAL A 376 -28.02 9.30 -0.66
N GLN A 377 -27.53 10.34 -1.33
CA GLN A 377 -26.88 11.48 -0.67
C GLN A 377 -27.94 12.41 -0.04
N GLU A 378 -27.67 12.86 1.18
CA GLU A 378 -28.46 13.91 1.82
C GLU A 378 -28.39 15.18 0.97
N ASP A 379 -29.54 15.81 0.73
CA ASP A 379 -29.71 16.95 -0.18
C ASP A 379 -29.31 16.66 -1.65
N GLY A 380 -29.26 15.38 -2.05
CA GLY A 380 -29.01 14.97 -3.44
C GLY A 380 -30.28 15.04 -4.31
N PRO A 381 -30.16 15.23 -5.64
CA PRO A 381 -31.30 15.36 -6.55
C PRO A 381 -32.42 14.32 -6.42
N ILE A 382 -32.08 13.02 -6.34
CA ILE A 382 -33.09 11.97 -6.21
C ILE A 382 -33.74 11.95 -4.82
N HIS A 383 -33.02 12.39 -3.78
CA HIS A 383 -33.56 12.56 -2.44
C HIS A 383 -34.58 13.70 -2.40
N ASP A 384 -34.25 14.82 -3.04
CA ASP A 384 -35.15 15.97 -3.16
C ASP A 384 -36.43 15.64 -3.95
N ALA A 385 -36.33 14.69 -4.89
CA ALA A 385 -37.47 14.11 -5.59
C ALA A 385 -38.30 13.13 -4.75
N GLY A 386 -37.81 12.72 -3.57
CA GLY A 386 -38.54 11.93 -2.58
C GLY A 386 -37.99 10.53 -2.30
N ALA A 387 -36.80 10.16 -2.79
CA ALA A 387 -36.15 8.90 -2.43
C ALA A 387 -35.65 8.92 -0.98
N ALA A 388 -35.79 7.79 -0.27
CA ALA A 388 -35.37 7.68 1.13
C ALA A 388 -33.85 7.58 1.29
N LEU A 389 -33.33 8.13 2.40
CA LEU A 389 -31.91 8.01 2.74
C LEU A 389 -31.59 6.62 3.31
N GLY A 390 -30.49 6.04 2.84
CA GLY A 390 -29.92 4.81 3.40
C GLY A 390 -30.67 3.51 3.04
N GLU A 391 -31.75 3.58 2.26
CA GLU A 391 -32.42 2.41 1.70
C GLU A 391 -31.81 2.09 0.33
N PRO A 392 -31.47 0.82 0.05
CA PRO A 392 -30.94 0.44 -1.24
C PRO A 392 -32.04 0.50 -2.31
N LEU A 393 -31.64 0.91 -3.51
CA LEU A 393 -32.53 1.06 -4.66
C LEU A 393 -31.87 0.44 -5.89
N THR A 394 -32.64 -0.13 -6.81
CA THR A 394 -32.14 -0.56 -8.13
C THR A 394 -32.72 0.35 -9.19
N ILE A 395 -31.91 1.20 -9.80
CA ILE A 395 -32.31 2.07 -10.91
C ILE A 395 -32.36 1.23 -12.19
N VAL A 396 -33.53 1.15 -12.81
CA VAL A 396 -33.76 0.30 -14.01
C VAL A 396 -33.98 1.10 -15.28
N SER A 397 -34.35 2.38 -15.17
CA SER A 397 -34.41 3.28 -16.32
C SER A 397 -34.25 4.75 -15.95
N VAL A 398 -33.68 5.53 -16.86
CA VAL A 398 -33.63 7.00 -16.81
C VAL A 398 -34.18 7.53 -18.13
N ASP A 399 -35.18 8.40 -18.09
CA ASP A 399 -35.84 8.96 -19.28
C ASP A 399 -36.35 7.88 -20.27
N SER A 400 -36.88 6.79 -19.73
CA SER A 400 -37.31 5.59 -20.49
C SER A 400 -36.18 4.82 -21.20
N GLU A 401 -34.91 5.22 -21.04
CA GLU A 401 -33.75 4.43 -21.45
C GLU A 401 -33.42 3.39 -20.38
N ARG A 402 -33.17 2.15 -20.82
CA ARG A 402 -32.90 1.01 -19.94
C ARG A 402 -31.50 1.15 -19.29
N VAL A 403 -31.43 0.93 -17.99
CA VAL A 403 -30.20 0.96 -17.20
C VAL A 403 -29.93 -0.42 -16.60
N ALA A 404 -29.10 -1.22 -17.26
CA ALA A 404 -28.85 -2.62 -16.88
C ALA A 404 -27.80 -2.76 -15.74
N ASP A 405 -26.92 -1.78 -15.58
CA ASP A 405 -25.80 -1.76 -14.63
C ASP A 405 -25.34 -0.31 -14.35
N ASN A 406 -24.27 -0.16 -13.58
CA ASN A 406 -23.68 1.15 -13.26
C ASN A 406 -23.10 1.89 -14.48
N GLU A 407 -22.63 1.17 -15.51
CA GLU A 407 -22.01 1.76 -16.70
C GLU A 407 -23.07 2.38 -17.61
N ALA A 408 -24.16 1.65 -17.86
CA ALA A 408 -25.34 2.13 -18.56
C ALA A 408 -25.93 3.37 -17.87
N LEU A 409 -26.01 3.38 -16.53
CA LEU A 409 -26.44 4.58 -15.79
C LEU A 409 -25.51 5.76 -16.03
N SER A 410 -24.20 5.52 -15.98
CA SER A 410 -23.19 6.55 -16.14
C SER A 410 -23.18 7.14 -17.56
N ALA A 411 -23.40 6.30 -18.56
CA ALA A 411 -23.55 6.67 -19.96
C ALA A 411 -24.82 7.51 -20.19
N VAL A 412 -25.98 7.02 -19.75
CA VAL A 412 -27.26 7.73 -19.92
C VAL A 412 -27.22 9.12 -19.26
N LEU A 413 -26.69 9.22 -18.03
CA LEU A 413 -26.56 10.51 -17.34
C LEU A 413 -25.49 11.42 -17.96
N GLY A 414 -24.45 10.85 -18.56
CA GLY A 414 -23.37 11.60 -19.22
C GLY A 414 -23.86 12.38 -20.45
N GLU A 415 -24.92 11.91 -21.11
CA GLU A 415 -25.54 12.59 -22.24
C GLU A 415 -26.54 13.69 -21.85
N ARG A 416 -26.86 13.82 -20.55
CA ARG A 416 -27.86 14.77 -20.05
C ARG A 416 -27.23 16.02 -19.45
N GLU A 417 -27.95 17.13 -19.54
CA GLU A 417 -27.48 18.42 -19.02
C GLU A 417 -27.95 18.66 -17.57
N ALA A 418 -27.13 19.38 -16.79
CA ALA A 418 -27.55 19.86 -15.49
C ALA A 418 -28.74 20.83 -15.60
N GLY A 419 -29.71 20.68 -14.71
CA GLY A 419 -30.99 21.42 -14.69
C GLY A 419 -32.10 20.77 -15.52
N GLU A 420 -31.82 19.67 -16.23
CA GLU A 420 -32.85 18.88 -16.90
C GLU A 420 -33.63 18.04 -15.87
N THR A 421 -34.96 17.97 -16.00
CA THR A 421 -35.80 17.07 -15.19
C THR A 421 -36.06 15.79 -15.95
N VAL A 422 -35.54 14.67 -15.46
CA VAL A 422 -35.67 13.34 -16.07
C VAL A 422 -36.43 12.38 -15.16
N PRO A 423 -37.33 11.52 -15.69
CA PRO A 423 -37.97 10.49 -14.90
C PRO A 423 -36.98 9.35 -14.64
N VAL A 424 -36.74 9.03 -13.37
CA VAL A 424 -35.89 7.93 -12.91
C VAL A 424 -36.76 6.85 -12.28
N THR A 425 -36.78 5.65 -12.87
CA THR A 425 -37.51 4.52 -12.33
C THR A 425 -36.59 3.62 -11.52
N VAL A 426 -37.04 3.27 -10.32
CA VAL A 426 -36.32 2.39 -9.40
C VAL A 426 -37.21 1.28 -8.87
N TYR A 427 -36.58 0.20 -8.42
CA TYR A 427 -37.13 -0.75 -7.47
C TYR A 427 -36.53 -0.53 -6.09
N ASP A 428 -37.34 -0.48 -5.05
CA ASP A 428 -36.86 -0.47 -3.67
C ASP A 428 -36.55 -1.89 -3.15
N ALA A 429 -36.14 -1.98 -1.88
CA ALA A 429 -35.80 -3.24 -1.21
C ALA A 429 -36.99 -4.22 -1.11
N ASP A 430 -38.23 -3.72 -1.11
CA ASP A 430 -39.45 -4.52 -1.09
C ASP A 430 -39.90 -4.94 -2.51
N GLY A 431 -39.21 -4.46 -3.54
CA GLY A 431 -39.50 -4.75 -4.95
C GLY A 431 -40.65 -3.93 -5.52
N GLU A 432 -41.03 -2.82 -4.87
CA GLU A 432 -42.01 -1.85 -5.37
C GLU A 432 -41.37 -0.92 -6.41
N ARG A 433 -42.07 -0.73 -7.53
CA ARG A 433 -41.58 0.06 -8.67
C ARG A 433 -42.05 1.51 -8.54
N THR A 434 -41.13 2.43 -8.35
CA THR A 434 -41.42 3.87 -8.19
C THR A 434 -40.69 4.69 -9.25
N THR A 435 -41.31 5.76 -9.74
CA THR A 435 -40.67 6.73 -10.64
C THR A 435 -40.58 8.08 -9.94
N TYR A 436 -39.38 8.66 -9.93
CA TYR A 436 -39.09 10.00 -9.42
C TYR A 436 -38.82 10.94 -10.58
N ASP A 437 -39.40 12.14 -10.56
CA ASP A 437 -39.02 13.22 -11.48
C ASP A 437 -37.83 13.96 -10.87
N VAL A 438 -36.62 13.73 -11.40
CA VAL A 438 -35.36 14.21 -10.81
C VAL A 438 -34.80 15.35 -11.63
N GLU A 439 -34.65 16.53 -11.03
CA GLU A 439 -33.90 17.64 -11.63
C GLU A 439 -32.39 17.40 -11.43
N LEU A 440 -31.67 17.15 -12.51
CA LEU A 440 -30.25 16.77 -12.47
C LEU A 440 -29.36 17.91 -12.02
N ASP A 441 -28.41 17.62 -11.12
CA ASP A 441 -27.33 18.55 -10.80
C ASP A 441 -26.15 18.38 -11.76
N ALA A 442 -25.20 19.31 -11.71
CA ALA A 442 -23.91 19.15 -12.38
C ALA A 442 -23.06 18.12 -11.64
N HIS A 443 -22.52 17.13 -12.36
CA HIS A 443 -21.65 16.14 -11.75
C HIS A 443 -20.35 16.78 -11.22
N PRO A 444 -19.89 16.44 -9.99
CA PRO A 444 -18.78 17.16 -9.35
C PRO A 444 -17.43 17.02 -10.06
N ASN A 445 -17.21 15.89 -10.72
CA ASN A 445 -15.90 15.51 -11.27
C ASN A 445 -15.87 15.28 -12.80
N ARG A 446 -17.00 15.38 -13.50
CA ARG A 446 -17.10 15.15 -14.95
C ARG A 446 -18.26 15.96 -15.54
N ASP A 447 -18.27 16.10 -16.85
CA ASP A 447 -19.41 16.65 -17.57
C ASP A 447 -20.59 15.66 -17.54
N GLY A 448 -21.82 16.18 -17.49
CA GLY A 448 -23.06 15.40 -17.46
C GLY A 448 -23.91 15.64 -16.22
N GLY A 449 -25.07 14.99 -16.21
CA GLY A 449 -26.05 15.06 -15.13
C GLY A 449 -25.66 14.21 -13.91
N PHE A 450 -26.15 14.62 -12.75
CA PHE A 450 -25.92 13.97 -11.48
C PHE A 450 -27.23 13.79 -10.71
N ILE A 451 -27.45 12.60 -10.16
CA ILE A 451 -28.68 12.24 -9.45
C ILE A 451 -28.49 12.13 -7.92
N GLY A 452 -27.27 12.31 -7.41
CA GLY A 452 -27.02 12.28 -5.95
C GLY A 452 -27.00 10.89 -5.33
N VAL A 453 -26.47 9.89 -6.03
CA VAL A 453 -26.38 8.51 -5.52
C VAL A 453 -24.95 7.97 -5.54
N SER A 454 -24.70 7.00 -4.66
CA SER A 454 -23.53 6.13 -4.68
C SER A 454 -23.95 4.77 -5.20
N VAL A 455 -23.34 4.32 -6.30
CA VAL A 455 -23.69 3.08 -6.99
C VAL A 455 -22.62 2.02 -6.72
N PHE A 456 -23.03 0.77 -6.55
CA PHE A 456 -22.12 -0.36 -6.52
C PHE A 456 -21.74 -0.78 -7.96
N PRO A 457 -20.45 -1.05 -8.26
CA PRO A 457 -20.04 -1.53 -9.58
C PRO A 457 -20.70 -2.87 -9.95
N GLY A 458 -21.07 -3.03 -11.22
CA GLY A 458 -21.82 -4.16 -11.75
C GLY A 458 -23.33 -3.93 -11.78
N THR A 459 -24.10 -5.02 -11.64
CA THR A 459 -25.55 -5.05 -11.82
C THR A 459 -26.25 -5.56 -10.56
N SER A 460 -27.31 -4.88 -10.14
CA SER A 460 -28.13 -5.26 -8.97
C SER A 460 -27.35 -5.53 -7.69
N GLY A 461 -26.22 -4.86 -7.51
CA GLY A 461 -25.38 -4.99 -6.32
C GLY A 461 -24.52 -6.25 -6.37
N LEU A 462 -24.29 -6.80 -7.56
CA LEU A 462 -23.45 -7.95 -7.85
C LEU A 462 -22.35 -7.50 -8.81
N ALA A 463 -21.11 -7.74 -8.42
CA ALA A 463 -19.97 -7.59 -9.32
C ALA A 463 -19.80 -8.93 -10.04
N LEU A 464 -19.98 -8.91 -11.36
CA LEU A 464 -19.88 -10.08 -12.22
C LEU A 464 -18.48 -10.15 -12.82
N ASP A 465 -17.97 -11.36 -13.00
CA ASP A 465 -16.73 -11.67 -13.68
C ASP A 465 -16.83 -13.10 -14.22
N ASP A 466 -16.36 -13.33 -15.44
CA ASP A 466 -16.48 -14.63 -16.11
C ASP A 466 -15.13 -15.26 -16.49
N VAL A 467 -14.02 -14.57 -16.19
CA VAL A 467 -12.67 -15.09 -16.36
C VAL A 467 -12.03 -15.38 -15.01
N GLY A 468 -12.18 -14.52 -14.02
CA GLY A 468 -11.59 -14.75 -12.69
C GLY A 468 -10.26 -14.06 -12.44
N VAL A 469 -9.96 -12.97 -13.13
CA VAL A 469 -8.67 -12.25 -13.02
C VAL A 469 -8.87 -10.79 -12.67
N THR A 470 -7.96 -10.25 -11.86
CA THR A 470 -7.90 -8.81 -11.58
C THR A 470 -6.62 -8.24 -12.17
N GLU A 471 -6.73 -7.10 -12.85
CA GLU A 471 -5.59 -6.42 -13.47
C GLU A 471 -4.67 -5.83 -12.40
N TYR A 472 -3.36 -6.04 -12.57
CA TYR A 472 -2.36 -5.24 -11.88
C TYR A 472 -2.11 -3.92 -12.64
N PRO A 473 -2.39 -2.74 -12.06
CA PRO A 473 -2.25 -1.46 -12.76
C PRO A 473 -0.78 -1.03 -12.83
N ALA A 474 0.03 -1.74 -13.62
CA ALA A 474 1.47 -1.58 -13.72
C ALA A 474 1.86 -0.16 -14.15
N GLY A 475 1.15 0.39 -15.14
CA GLY A 475 1.30 1.76 -15.61
C GLY A 475 1.09 2.79 -14.49
N ALA A 476 0.01 2.63 -13.73
CA ALA A 476 -0.31 3.52 -12.63
C ALA A 476 0.80 3.55 -11.56
N TYR A 477 1.34 2.39 -11.18
CA TYR A 477 2.44 2.34 -10.22
C TYR A 477 3.73 2.98 -10.73
N LEU A 478 4.02 2.88 -12.04
CA LEU A 478 5.15 3.59 -12.64
C LEU A 478 4.96 5.10 -12.62
N GLU A 479 3.76 5.58 -12.95
CA GLU A 479 3.42 7.01 -12.89
C GLU A 479 3.49 7.54 -11.46
N LEU A 480 3.03 6.76 -10.47
CA LEU A 480 3.17 7.06 -9.04
C LEU A 480 4.64 7.16 -8.57
N LEU A 481 5.57 6.55 -9.31
CA LEU A 481 7.02 6.67 -9.12
C LEU A 481 7.68 7.74 -9.99
N GLY A 482 6.90 8.51 -10.76
CA GLY A 482 7.38 9.58 -11.64
C GLY A 482 7.86 9.11 -13.02
N GLY A 483 7.51 7.88 -13.41
CA GLY A 483 7.75 7.31 -14.73
C GLY A 483 6.64 7.62 -15.73
N ASP A 484 6.75 7.01 -16.92
CA ASP A 484 5.70 7.00 -17.92
C ASP A 484 4.88 5.72 -17.77
N GLY A 485 3.64 5.87 -17.32
CA GLY A 485 2.70 4.77 -17.11
C GLY A 485 1.86 4.42 -18.33
N GLY A 486 1.95 5.20 -19.41
CA GLY A 486 0.96 5.19 -20.49
C GLY A 486 -0.16 6.22 -20.26
N GLN A 487 -1.01 6.39 -21.27
CA GLN A 487 -2.11 7.36 -21.20
C GLN A 487 -3.17 6.92 -20.19
N GLU A 488 -3.58 7.86 -19.32
CA GLU A 488 -4.66 7.69 -18.34
C GLU A 488 -4.38 6.58 -17.29
N ALA A 489 -3.13 6.15 -17.15
CA ALA A 489 -2.77 5.00 -16.33
C ALA A 489 -3.05 5.22 -14.82
N ALA A 490 -2.88 6.44 -14.31
CA ALA A 490 -3.24 6.79 -12.93
C ALA A 490 -4.62 7.46 -12.78
N ASP A 491 -5.41 7.56 -13.86
CA ASP A 491 -6.74 8.17 -13.79
C ASP A 491 -7.66 7.33 -12.89
N GLY A 492 -8.39 8.01 -12.01
CA GLY A 492 -9.23 7.36 -11.00
C GLY A 492 -8.51 6.94 -9.71
N LEU A 493 -7.17 6.96 -9.65
CA LEU A 493 -6.47 6.70 -8.39
C LEU A 493 -6.47 7.92 -7.45
N PRO A 494 -6.70 7.74 -6.14
CA PRO A 494 -6.80 8.83 -5.16
C PRO A 494 -5.49 9.63 -4.94
N LEU A 495 -4.40 9.28 -5.62
CA LEU A 495 -3.05 9.83 -5.43
C LEU A 495 -2.46 10.52 -6.67
N GLY A 496 -3.14 10.55 -7.82
CA GLY A 496 -2.60 11.06 -9.08
C GLY A 496 -2.07 12.50 -9.00
N GLY A 497 -2.84 13.44 -8.45
CA GLY A 497 -2.42 14.85 -8.34
C GLY A 497 -1.30 15.13 -7.33
N VAL A 498 -0.89 14.15 -6.52
CA VAL A 498 0.16 14.34 -5.52
C VAL A 498 1.55 14.28 -6.16
N THR A 499 1.72 13.53 -7.25
CA THR A 499 3.02 13.21 -7.87
C THR A 499 3.62 14.36 -8.66
N GLU A 500 2.87 15.45 -8.90
CA GLU A 500 3.31 16.63 -9.65
C GLU A 500 4.54 17.34 -9.05
N SER A 501 4.86 17.07 -7.77
CA SER A 501 6.03 17.63 -7.10
C SER A 501 7.02 16.54 -6.67
N PRO A 502 8.34 16.84 -6.65
CA PRO A 502 9.34 15.89 -6.15
C PRO A 502 9.09 15.45 -4.70
N LEU A 503 8.51 16.32 -3.86
CA LEU A 503 8.14 15.94 -2.49
C LEU A 503 6.92 15.03 -2.46
N GLY A 504 5.99 15.22 -3.39
CA GLY A 504 4.84 14.37 -3.59
C GLY A 504 5.23 12.97 -4.05
N LEU A 505 6.16 12.83 -4.99
CA LEU A 505 6.75 11.54 -5.37
C LEU A 505 7.40 10.82 -4.19
N VAL A 506 8.16 11.57 -3.37
CA VAL A 506 8.71 10.99 -2.13
C VAL A 506 7.59 10.49 -1.25
N PHE A 507 6.57 11.30 -0.98
CA PHE A 507 5.43 10.95 -0.13
C PHE A 507 4.66 9.72 -0.65
N VAL A 508 4.39 9.65 -1.94
CA VAL A 508 3.73 8.50 -2.58
C VAL A 508 4.61 7.25 -2.44
N ALA A 509 5.91 7.34 -2.71
CA ALA A 509 6.84 6.23 -2.51
C ALA A 509 6.89 5.71 -1.06
N LEU A 510 6.60 6.57 -0.07
CA LEU A 510 6.45 6.16 1.34
C LEU A 510 5.19 5.31 1.57
N ILE A 511 4.14 5.58 0.81
CA ILE A 511 2.82 4.97 1.00
C ILE A 511 2.68 3.70 0.16
N LEU A 512 3.32 3.63 -1.00
CA LEU A 512 3.21 2.52 -1.95
C LEU A 512 3.33 1.10 -1.32
N PRO A 513 4.26 0.81 -0.39
CA PRO A 513 4.34 -0.51 0.24
C PRO A 513 3.13 -0.86 1.12
N LEU A 514 2.30 0.14 1.43
CA LEU A 514 1.08 0.08 2.24
C LEU A 514 -0.12 0.58 1.42
N GLY A 515 -0.03 0.56 0.09
CA GLY A 515 -0.97 1.16 -0.85
C GLY A 515 -2.43 0.81 -0.57
N SER A 516 -2.71 -0.44 -0.19
CA SER A 516 -4.08 -0.89 0.10
C SER A 516 -4.73 -0.15 1.26
N LEU A 517 -3.95 0.36 2.21
CA LEU A 517 -4.45 1.19 3.31
C LEU A 517 -4.87 2.60 2.87
N PHE A 518 -4.47 3.00 1.67
CA PHE A 518 -4.74 4.30 1.08
C PHE A 518 -5.62 4.18 -0.18
N GLY A 519 -6.31 3.04 -0.33
CA GLY A 519 -7.25 2.81 -1.42
C GLY A 519 -6.62 2.41 -2.75
N LEU A 520 -5.34 2.00 -2.78
CA LEU A 520 -4.77 1.36 -3.96
C LEU A 520 -5.19 -0.12 -4.01
N PRO A 521 -5.38 -0.72 -5.20
CA PRO A 521 -5.79 -2.11 -5.31
C PRO A 521 -4.73 -3.09 -4.81
N PHE A 522 -3.44 -2.72 -4.90
CA PHE A 522 -2.33 -3.58 -4.47
C PHE A 522 -1.33 -2.82 -3.60
N ASN A 523 -0.50 -3.57 -2.87
CA ASN A 523 0.70 -3.03 -2.24
C ASN A 523 1.88 -3.10 -3.20
N PHE A 524 2.61 -2.00 -3.35
CA PHE A 524 3.81 -1.95 -4.17
C PHE A 524 5.06 -2.01 -3.29
N ALA A 525 5.64 -3.20 -3.18
CA ALA A 525 6.88 -3.44 -2.42
C ALA A 525 8.16 -3.29 -3.29
N GLY A 526 8.01 -2.82 -4.53
CA GLY A 526 9.06 -2.80 -5.55
C GLY A 526 8.75 -3.72 -6.73
N PHE A 527 9.70 -3.81 -7.65
CA PHE A 527 9.67 -4.68 -8.81
C PHE A 527 10.10 -6.10 -8.39
N THR A 528 9.17 -6.89 -7.87
CA THR A 528 9.49 -8.16 -7.18
C THR A 528 8.95 -9.38 -7.91
N GLY A 529 9.75 -10.46 -7.97
CA GLY A 529 9.29 -11.77 -8.44
C GLY A 529 8.60 -11.69 -9.80
N ASP A 530 7.44 -12.34 -9.87
CA ASP A 530 6.67 -12.50 -11.11
C ASP A 530 6.07 -11.17 -11.59
N LEU A 531 5.88 -10.18 -10.70
CA LEU A 531 5.43 -8.83 -11.08
C LEU A 531 6.42 -8.09 -11.99
N THR A 532 7.69 -8.52 -12.06
CA THR A 532 8.66 -7.94 -13.00
C THR A 532 8.27 -8.19 -14.46
N ASN A 533 7.45 -9.22 -14.73
CA ASN A 533 6.92 -9.52 -16.05
C ASN A 533 5.96 -8.44 -16.57
N PHE A 534 5.42 -7.58 -15.72
CA PHE A 534 4.57 -6.46 -16.13
C PHE A 534 5.35 -5.24 -16.64
N PHE A 535 6.67 -5.32 -16.65
CA PHE A 535 7.54 -4.20 -16.96
C PHE A 535 8.61 -4.61 -17.96
N VAL A 536 8.96 -3.68 -18.85
CA VAL A 536 10.12 -3.80 -19.73
C VAL A 536 11.12 -2.70 -19.43
N VAL A 537 12.40 -3.00 -19.69
CA VAL A 537 13.49 -2.05 -19.47
C VAL A 537 13.98 -1.53 -20.82
N GLU A 538 13.99 -0.22 -20.95
CA GLU A 538 14.35 0.48 -22.17
C GLU A 538 15.60 1.35 -22.01
N GLY A 539 16.06 1.89 -23.13
CA GLY A 539 17.16 2.86 -23.15
C GLY A 539 18.50 2.30 -22.65
N PRO A 540 19.36 3.16 -22.07
CA PRO A 540 20.73 2.75 -21.66
C PRO A 540 20.77 1.68 -20.56
N LEU A 541 19.74 1.61 -19.70
CA LEU A 541 19.69 0.65 -18.60
C LEU A 541 19.20 -0.74 -19.05
N ALA A 542 18.64 -0.87 -20.26
CA ALA A 542 18.29 -2.18 -20.84
C ALA A 542 19.49 -3.16 -20.89
N ALA A 543 20.72 -2.64 -20.98
CA ALA A 543 21.95 -3.44 -20.94
C ALA A 543 22.16 -4.20 -19.60
N LEU A 544 21.49 -3.77 -18.53
CA LEU A 544 21.52 -4.45 -17.23
C LEU A 544 20.43 -5.52 -17.10
N GLY A 545 19.45 -5.58 -18.01
CA GLY A 545 18.29 -6.47 -17.94
C GLY A 545 17.60 -6.39 -16.58
N GLY A 546 17.34 -7.55 -15.95
CA GLY A 546 16.77 -7.63 -14.60
C GLY A 546 17.59 -6.95 -13.50
N GLY A 547 18.87 -6.63 -13.76
CA GLY A 547 19.69 -5.82 -12.86
C GLY A 547 19.15 -4.39 -12.66
N THR A 548 18.36 -3.86 -13.61
CA THR A 548 17.69 -2.56 -13.46
C THR A 548 16.59 -2.62 -12.40
N PHE A 549 15.79 -3.68 -12.35
CA PHE A 549 14.79 -3.88 -11.30
C PHE A 549 15.44 -4.02 -9.92
N LEU A 550 16.55 -4.76 -9.82
CA LEU A 550 17.32 -4.83 -8.58
C LEU A 550 17.85 -3.46 -8.15
N LEU A 551 18.38 -2.66 -9.09
CA LEU A 551 18.82 -1.30 -8.81
C LEU A 551 17.65 -0.42 -8.33
N ALA A 552 16.49 -0.50 -8.99
CA ALA A 552 15.29 0.24 -8.61
C ALA A 552 14.86 -0.13 -7.19
N ASN A 553 14.78 -1.42 -6.85
CA ASN A 553 14.43 -1.89 -5.51
C ASN A 553 15.44 -1.45 -4.45
N LEU A 554 16.74 -1.53 -4.75
CA LEU A 554 17.79 -1.06 -3.83
C LEU A 554 17.68 0.45 -3.58
N LEU A 555 17.41 1.26 -4.59
CA LEU A 555 17.22 2.70 -4.44
C LEU A 555 15.93 3.03 -3.68
N PHE A 556 14.83 2.34 -4.00
CA PHE A 556 13.54 2.47 -3.34
C PHE A 556 13.64 2.19 -1.84
N TRP A 557 14.11 0.99 -1.47
CA TRP A 557 14.24 0.60 -0.07
C TRP A 557 15.33 1.39 0.67
N SER A 558 16.42 1.76 -0.01
CA SER A 558 17.42 2.66 0.60
C SER A 558 16.81 4.02 0.91
N GLY A 559 16.08 4.63 -0.03
CA GLY A 559 15.42 5.92 0.20
C GLY A 559 14.40 5.86 1.32
N TRP A 560 13.56 4.83 1.27
CA TRP A 560 12.48 4.58 2.22
C TRP A 560 13.00 4.36 3.65
N ILE A 561 14.04 3.54 3.82
CA ILE A 561 14.65 3.32 5.14
C ILE A 561 15.40 4.55 5.62
N ASN A 562 16.10 5.28 4.73
CA ASN A 562 16.88 6.44 5.14
C ASN A 562 16.01 7.57 5.68
N ILE A 563 14.86 7.84 5.05
CA ILE A 563 13.95 8.88 5.52
C ILE A 563 13.32 8.49 6.85
N GLN A 564 12.92 7.23 7.02
CA GLN A 564 12.39 6.74 8.29
C GLN A 564 13.44 6.78 9.40
N LEU A 565 14.70 6.41 9.10
CA LEU A 565 15.80 6.50 10.07
C LEU A 565 16.11 7.96 10.44
N ALA A 566 16.02 8.90 9.49
CA ALA A 566 16.17 10.33 9.76
C ALA A 566 15.05 10.86 10.66
N LEU A 567 13.78 10.55 10.34
CA LEU A 567 12.62 10.97 11.12
C LEU A 567 12.62 10.37 12.53
N PHE A 568 12.93 9.09 12.65
CA PHE A 568 13.05 8.43 13.96
C PHE A 568 14.15 9.08 14.80
N ASN A 569 15.32 9.36 14.23
CA ASN A 569 16.39 10.04 14.95
C ASN A 569 16.10 11.52 15.25
N CYS A 570 15.13 12.16 14.59
CA CYS A 570 14.66 13.50 14.93
C CYS A 570 13.76 13.55 16.17
N LEU A 571 13.23 12.41 16.62
CA LEU A 571 12.31 12.38 17.76
C LEU A 571 12.97 12.98 19.01
N PRO A 572 12.27 13.85 19.76
CA PRO A 572 12.82 14.51 20.96
C PRO A 572 12.87 13.58 22.18
N ALA A 573 13.52 12.42 22.04
CA ALA A 573 13.65 11.40 23.08
C ALA A 573 15.08 10.86 23.16
N PHE A 574 15.56 10.59 24.37
CA PHE A 574 16.84 9.89 24.59
C PHE A 574 16.64 8.38 24.40
N PRO A 575 17.55 7.62 23.76
CA PRO A 575 18.93 7.97 23.39
C PRO A 575 19.16 8.59 22.00
N LEU A 576 18.09 8.95 21.28
CA LEU A 576 18.14 9.41 19.89
C LEU A 576 18.85 10.77 19.74
N ASP A 577 19.31 11.06 18.53
CA ASP A 577 19.99 12.32 18.18
C ASP A 577 19.12 13.55 18.50
N GLY A 578 17.81 13.48 18.23
CA GLY A 578 16.83 14.51 18.53
C GLY A 578 16.74 14.84 20.02
N GLY A 579 16.87 13.84 20.91
CA GLY A 579 16.98 14.08 22.35
C GLY A 579 18.24 14.87 22.75
N ARG A 580 19.37 14.62 22.07
CA ARG A 580 20.63 15.36 22.28
C ARG A 580 20.53 16.80 21.74
N ILE A 581 19.89 16.97 20.58
CA ILE A 581 19.57 18.28 20.00
C ILE A 581 18.65 19.07 20.93
N LEU A 582 17.55 18.48 21.40
CA LEU A 582 16.62 19.10 22.36
C LEU A 582 17.35 19.56 23.62
N ARG A 583 18.23 18.71 24.17
CA ARG A 583 19.04 19.06 25.34
C ARG A 583 19.87 20.32 25.11
N MET A 584 20.57 20.42 23.97
CA MET A 584 21.36 21.62 23.66
C MET A 584 20.50 22.86 23.47
N VAL A 585 19.34 22.74 22.83
CA VAL A 585 18.37 23.85 22.69
C VAL A 585 17.91 24.30 24.07
N ALA A 586 17.55 23.36 24.95
CA ALA A 586 17.16 23.65 26.33
C ALA A 586 18.31 24.33 27.10
N GLU A 587 19.56 23.85 26.99
CA GLU A 587 20.72 24.48 27.59
C GLU A 587 20.92 25.93 27.09
N ALA A 588 20.75 26.16 25.79
CA ALA A 588 20.87 27.48 25.19
C ALA A 588 19.78 28.44 25.71
N VAL A 589 18.53 27.99 25.76
CA VAL A 589 17.40 28.78 26.26
C VAL A 589 17.54 29.07 27.76
N ILE A 590 17.73 28.03 28.58
CA ILE A 590 17.83 28.14 30.05
C ILE A 590 19.07 28.95 30.45
N SER A 591 20.14 28.95 29.66
CA SER A 591 21.32 29.78 29.95
C SER A 591 21.03 31.29 29.95
N ARG A 592 19.91 31.72 29.34
CA ARG A 592 19.44 33.12 29.29
C ARG A 592 18.41 33.45 30.36
N VAL A 593 17.92 32.47 31.12
CA VAL A 593 16.87 32.65 32.13
C VAL A 593 17.48 32.70 33.55
N PRO A 594 17.02 33.58 34.45
CA PRO A 594 17.52 33.66 35.82
C PRO A 594 16.91 32.56 36.71
N ILE A 595 17.28 31.30 36.47
CA ILE A 595 16.89 30.14 37.28
C ILE A 595 18.10 29.68 38.11
N SER A 596 17.84 29.31 39.37
CA SER A 596 18.84 28.85 40.35
C SER A 596 19.49 27.52 39.97
N ASP A 597 18.71 26.54 39.53
CA ASP A 597 19.22 25.24 39.07
C ASP A 597 18.95 25.01 37.58
N ARG A 598 19.89 25.47 36.75
CA ARG A 598 19.82 25.34 35.30
C ARG A 598 19.95 23.89 34.83
N HIS A 599 20.73 23.07 35.54
CA HIS A 599 20.94 21.66 35.17
C HIS A 599 19.67 20.85 35.43
N ALA A 600 19.02 21.08 36.57
CA ALA A 600 17.73 20.47 36.85
C ALA A 600 16.67 20.90 35.83
N ALA A 601 16.60 22.19 35.47
CA ALA A 601 15.65 22.66 34.46
C ALA A 601 15.81 21.98 33.09
N VAL A 602 17.05 21.89 32.58
CA VAL A 602 17.36 21.21 31.31
C VAL A 602 16.99 19.72 31.39
N ARG A 603 17.36 19.04 32.48
CA ARG A 603 17.02 17.63 32.70
C ARG A 603 15.51 17.43 32.74
N THR A 604 14.77 18.29 33.43
CA THR A 604 13.31 18.19 33.51
C THR A 604 12.68 18.33 32.14
N ILE A 605 13.07 19.34 31.33
CA ILE A 605 12.54 19.56 29.98
C ILE A 605 12.80 18.34 29.08
N THR A 606 14.02 17.83 29.08
CA THR A 606 14.43 16.71 28.21
C THR A 606 13.75 15.39 28.61
N VAL A 607 13.67 15.10 29.91
CA VAL A 607 13.01 13.89 30.42
C VAL A 607 11.49 13.97 30.25
N SER A 608 10.86 15.12 30.56
CA SER A 608 9.41 15.26 30.41
C SER A 608 8.99 15.18 28.94
N SER A 609 9.75 15.80 28.03
CA SER A 609 9.50 15.68 26.59
C SER A 609 9.61 14.22 26.13
N GLY A 610 10.67 13.50 26.53
CA GLY A 610 10.82 12.08 26.20
C GLY A 610 9.69 11.20 26.76
N LEU A 611 9.23 11.46 27.99
CA LEU A 611 8.10 10.74 28.60
C LEU A 611 6.78 11.03 27.89
N VAL A 612 6.52 12.28 27.51
CA VAL A 612 5.33 12.66 26.73
C VAL A 612 5.34 11.99 25.36
N MET A 613 6.50 11.97 24.68
CA MET A 613 6.66 11.27 23.40
C MET A 613 6.39 9.78 23.52
N LEU A 614 6.95 9.13 24.55
CA LEU A 614 6.72 7.70 24.80
C LEU A 614 5.25 7.41 25.09
N ALA A 615 4.62 8.22 25.95
CA ALA A 615 3.19 8.09 26.25
C ALA A 615 2.32 8.31 25.00
N GLY A 616 2.65 9.30 24.17
CA GLY A 616 1.99 9.56 22.90
C GLY A 616 2.12 8.39 21.92
N LEU A 617 3.32 7.82 21.78
CA LEU A 617 3.55 6.65 20.93
C LEU A 617 2.75 5.43 21.42
N VAL A 618 2.76 5.16 22.73
CA VAL A 618 1.98 4.07 23.32
C VAL A 618 0.48 4.28 23.12
N ALA A 619 -0.01 5.49 23.31
CA ALA A 619 -1.42 5.83 23.07
C ALA A 619 -1.79 5.72 21.58
N MET A 620 -0.90 6.12 20.67
CA MET A 620 -1.12 6.01 19.23
C MET A 620 -1.26 4.53 18.80
N ILE A 621 -0.49 3.62 19.39
CA ILE A 621 -0.48 2.20 19.01
C ILE A 621 -1.56 1.41 19.74
N PHE A 622 -1.66 1.62 21.06
CA PHE A 622 -2.46 0.80 21.96
C PHE A 622 -3.68 1.54 22.53
N GLY A 623 -3.92 2.79 22.15
CA GLY A 623 -4.98 3.64 22.72
C GLY A 623 -6.34 2.97 22.66
N ASN A 624 -6.72 2.47 21.48
CA ASN A 624 -7.97 1.75 21.29
C ASN A 624 -8.03 0.47 22.14
N GLN A 625 -6.99 -0.37 22.09
CA GLN A 625 -6.91 -1.61 22.90
C GLN A 625 -6.99 -1.34 24.40
N ILE A 626 -6.38 -0.25 24.88
CA ILE A 626 -6.45 0.18 26.28
C ILE A 626 -7.87 0.59 26.63
N LEU A 627 -8.55 1.38 25.78
CA LEU A 627 -9.94 1.78 26.02
C LEU A 627 -10.90 0.59 26.01
N THR A 628 -10.76 -0.34 25.06
CA THR A 628 -11.53 -1.58 25.00
C THR A 628 -11.29 -2.44 26.26
N ALA A 629 -10.03 -2.62 26.66
CA ALA A 629 -9.69 -3.38 27.87
C ALA A 629 -10.23 -2.73 29.15
N LEU A 630 -10.42 -1.42 29.16
CA LEU A 630 -11.02 -0.66 30.26
C LEU A 630 -12.56 -0.58 30.19
N GLY A 631 -13.18 -1.09 29.12
CA GLY A 631 -14.64 -1.03 28.90
C GLY A 631 -15.18 0.38 28.69
N VAL A 632 -14.34 1.30 28.21
CA VAL A 632 -14.73 2.68 27.89
C VAL A 632 -15.43 2.75 26.53
N ILE A 633 -15.03 1.87 25.61
CA ILE A 633 -15.62 1.63 24.28
C ILE A 633 -15.79 0.14 24.03
#